data_AF-A0A4R5V5N0-F1
#
_entry.id   AF-A0A4R5V5N0-F1
#
_cell.length_a   1.000
_cell.length_b   1.000
_cell.length_c   1.000
_cell.angle_alpha   90.00
_cell.angle_beta   90.00
_cell.angle_gamma   90.00
#
_symmetry.space_group_name_H-M   'P 1'
#
loop_
_entity.id
_entity.type
_entity.pdbx_description
1 polymer ?
#
loop_
_entity_poly.entity_id
_entity_poly.type
_entity_poly.pdbx_seq_one_letter_code
_entity_poly.pdbx_strand_id
1 'polypeptide(L)'
;MAVPLYGGPLLAGWMQAAWPLLAALAAMFFLAQILSGKTAARGDMPRPLHLTVLALTQVVLVLAVYAAGAGLSALTGALAAPLWLPLALTALGGTIYALHYSHDPQQDEVIGLLDQALASITNGASFDSGGEGDDPTDPQDRAAVQQAMAELWALPPDAGASELDKVVQRLEARVGHRAFADLLNEVAEGFAQVDRALLRYLASPAVRRRLIAERTDLRPAFALLLNSDDPGVQADLVALVQTLLEEDAPASALPPPEQLRDRAGEAPELARLLAPVEHAARKGG
;
A
#
# COMPACT_ATOMS: atom_id res chain seq x y z
N MET A 1 8.97 -9.24 1.91
CA MET A 1 10.15 -9.46 2.78
C MET A 1 10.77 -8.12 3.18
N ALA A 2 10.72 -7.73 4.46
CA ALA A 2 11.22 -6.42 4.95
C ALA A 2 12.65 -6.46 5.56
N VAL A 3 13.31 -7.62 5.47
CA VAL A 3 14.61 -7.92 6.12
C VAL A 3 15.75 -6.92 5.77
N PRO A 4 15.89 -6.39 4.54
CA PRO A 4 17.00 -5.49 4.21
C PRO A 4 16.94 -4.13 4.93
N LEU A 5 15.73 -3.61 5.18
CA LEU A 5 15.52 -2.26 5.70
C LEU A 5 16.10 -2.12 7.11
N TYR A 6 15.89 -3.12 7.96
CA TYR A 6 16.34 -3.12 9.36
C TYR A 6 17.82 -3.52 9.54
N GLY A 7 18.48 -3.99 8.47
CA GLY A 7 19.87 -4.42 8.53
C GLY A 7 20.84 -3.29 8.90
N GLY A 8 20.59 -2.07 8.44
CA GLY A 8 21.44 -0.92 8.74
C GLY A 8 21.44 -0.50 10.22
N PRO A 9 20.28 -0.19 10.83
CA PRO A 9 20.20 0.10 12.26
C PRO A 9 20.77 -1.02 13.14
N LEU A 10 20.55 -2.28 12.76
CA LEU A 10 21.07 -3.44 13.49
C LEU A 10 22.61 -3.46 13.46
N LEU A 11 23.20 -3.28 12.27
CA LEU A 11 24.65 -3.20 12.12
C LEU A 11 25.24 -1.98 12.83
N ALA A 12 24.58 -0.83 12.76
CA ALA A 12 25.01 0.37 13.47
C ALA A 12 25.07 0.13 14.99
N GLY A 13 24.09 -0.60 15.55
CA GLY A 13 24.10 -1.04 16.94
C GLY A 13 25.25 -2.00 17.25
N TRP A 14 25.47 -2.98 16.37
CA TRP A 14 26.55 -3.96 16.53
C TRP A 14 27.94 -3.31 16.50
N MET A 15 28.11 -2.31 15.64
CA MET A 15 29.32 -1.49 15.54
C MET A 15 29.48 -0.48 16.69
N GLN A 16 28.48 -0.30 17.55
CA GLN A 16 28.41 0.80 18.53
C GLN A 16 28.64 2.17 17.89
N ALA A 17 28.01 2.38 16.73
CA ALA A 17 28.19 3.60 15.95
C ALA A 17 27.64 4.83 16.68
N ALA A 18 28.21 6.01 16.37
CA ALA A 18 27.88 7.26 17.02
C ALA A 18 26.44 7.73 16.74
N TRP A 19 25.86 8.47 17.69
CA TRP A 19 24.50 9.03 17.64
C TRP A 19 24.11 9.75 16.34
N PRO A 20 24.99 10.54 15.67
CA PRO A 20 24.63 11.19 14.41
C PRO A 20 24.23 10.19 13.30
N LEU A 21 24.79 8.98 13.30
CA LEU A 21 24.43 7.95 12.32
C LEU A 21 22.99 7.48 12.51
N LEU A 22 22.51 7.40 13.75
CA LEU A 22 21.12 7.01 14.06
C LEU A 22 20.11 8.02 13.50
N ALA A 23 20.42 9.32 13.61
CA ALA A 23 19.57 10.35 13.03
C ALA A 23 19.47 10.23 11.51
N ALA A 24 20.59 9.95 10.83
CA ALA A 24 20.61 9.70 9.38
C ALA A 24 19.78 8.46 9.00
N LEU A 25 19.91 7.36 9.74
CA LEU A 25 19.15 6.13 9.51
C LEU A 25 17.65 6.34 9.72
N ALA A 26 17.25 7.06 10.77
CA ALA A 26 15.85 7.41 11.02
C ALA A 26 15.27 8.30 9.92
N ALA A 27 16.03 9.30 9.44
CA ALA A 27 15.62 10.14 8.32
C ALA A 27 15.43 9.33 7.03
N MET A 28 16.31 8.36 6.76
CA MET A 28 16.18 7.47 5.60
C MET A 28 14.97 6.55 5.69
N PHE A 29 14.68 5.99 6.87
CA PHE A 29 13.46 5.21 7.11
C PHE A 29 12.20 6.04 6.91
N PHE A 30 12.21 7.27 7.41
CA PHE A 30 11.11 8.22 7.24
C PHE A 30 10.91 8.55 5.76
N LEU A 31 11.99 8.82 5.03
CA LEU A 31 11.94 9.05 3.59
C LEU A 31 11.42 7.83 2.82
N ALA A 32 11.84 6.62 3.18
CA ALA A 32 11.36 5.38 2.56
C ALA A 32 9.85 5.17 2.79
N GLN A 33 9.32 5.55 3.95
CA GLN A 33 7.88 5.51 4.22
C GLN A 33 7.12 6.55 3.40
N ILE A 34 7.64 7.77 3.28
CA ILE A 34 7.07 8.81 2.42
C ILE A 34 7.01 8.34 0.96
N LEU A 35 8.12 7.82 0.44
CA LEU A 35 8.23 7.35 -0.94
C LEU A 35 7.35 6.14 -1.26
N SER A 36 6.88 5.42 -0.24
CA SER A 36 5.97 4.28 -0.39
C SER A 36 4.49 4.65 -0.46
N GLY A 37 4.14 5.94 -0.49
CA GLY A 37 2.75 6.41 -0.61
C GLY A 37 1.91 6.25 0.67
N LYS A 38 2.44 5.59 1.71
CA LYS A 38 1.72 5.31 2.98
C LYS A 38 1.50 6.51 3.90
N THR A 39 1.54 7.73 3.36
CA THR A 39 1.42 8.98 4.14
C THR A 39 0.05 9.65 4.06
N ALA A 40 -0.93 8.97 3.46
CA ALA A 40 -2.32 9.37 3.58
C ALA A 40 -2.67 9.48 5.07
N ALA A 41 -3.07 10.69 5.51
CA ALA A 41 -3.41 10.96 6.89
C ALA A 41 -4.53 10.00 7.32
N ARG A 42 -4.23 9.12 8.30
CA ARG A 42 -5.23 8.24 8.90
C ARG A 42 -6.20 9.10 9.73
N GLY A 43 -7.44 9.24 9.24
CA GLY A 43 -8.51 10.01 9.89
C GLY A 43 -8.37 11.54 9.77
N ASP A 44 -9.13 12.28 10.58
CA ASP A 44 -9.16 13.77 10.62
C ASP A 44 -7.86 14.42 11.15
N MET A 45 -6.75 13.67 11.24
CA MET A 45 -5.52 14.19 11.83
C MET A 45 -4.85 15.18 10.87
N PRO A 46 -4.51 16.41 11.33
CA PRO A 46 -3.83 17.37 10.48
C PRO A 46 -2.48 16.82 10.01
N ARG A 47 -2.20 16.95 8.71
CA ARG A 47 -0.98 16.47 8.01
C ARG A 47 0.33 16.71 8.77
N PRO A 48 0.63 17.89 9.37
CA PRO A 48 1.87 18.09 10.14
C PRO A 48 1.96 17.22 11.39
N LEU A 49 0.84 16.95 12.07
CA LEU A 49 0.80 16.07 13.24
C LEU A 49 1.03 14.61 12.83
N HIS A 50 0.41 14.17 11.73
CA HIS A 50 0.64 12.84 11.17
C HIS A 50 2.11 12.61 10.81
N LEU A 51 2.75 13.56 10.11
CA LEU A 51 4.18 13.50 9.78
C LEU A 51 5.06 13.46 11.03
N THR A 52 4.69 14.19 12.08
CA THR A 52 5.42 14.19 13.35
C THR A 52 5.34 12.83 14.04
N VAL A 53 4.14 12.24 14.10
CA VAL A 53 3.92 10.89 14.65
C VAL A 53 4.69 9.84 13.83
N LEU A 54 4.66 9.96 12.50
CA LEU A 54 5.39 9.06 11.62
C LEU A 54 6.91 9.16 11.86
N ALA A 55 7.45 10.38 11.94
CA ALA A 55 8.87 10.61 12.24
C ALA A 55 9.28 10.05 13.59
N LEU A 56 8.48 10.29 14.64
CA LEU A 56 8.69 9.72 15.98
C LEU A 56 8.70 8.19 15.94
N THR A 57 7.76 7.60 15.21
CA THR A 57 7.68 6.14 15.06
C THR A 57 8.94 5.58 14.41
N GLN A 58 9.48 6.23 13.38
CA GLN A 58 10.73 5.80 12.75
C GLN A 58 11.93 5.91 13.70
N VAL A 59 12.01 6.98 14.51
CA VAL A 59 13.07 7.13 15.52
C VAL A 59 13.00 6.00 16.54
N VAL A 60 11.81 5.72 17.09
CA VAL A 60 11.61 4.63 18.08
C VAL A 60 12.01 3.28 17.48
N LEU A 61 11.61 3.02 16.25
CA LEU A 61 11.89 1.77 15.57
C LEU A 61 13.39 1.61 15.27
N VAL A 62 14.07 2.64 14.77
CA VAL A 62 15.52 2.63 14.56
C VAL A 62 16.27 2.42 15.88
N LEU A 63 15.83 3.06 16.97
CA LEU A 63 16.41 2.87 18.30
C LEU A 63 16.24 1.45 18.81
N ALA A 64 15.06 0.85 18.63
CA ALA A 64 14.80 -0.53 19.06
C ALA A 64 15.72 -1.52 18.33
N VAL A 65 15.88 -1.35 17.02
CA VAL A 65 16.75 -2.22 16.21
C VAL A 65 18.23 -1.98 16.51
N TYR A 66 18.63 -0.72 16.72
CA TYR A 66 19.98 -0.40 17.19
C TYR A 66 20.28 -1.03 18.56
N ALA A 67 19.34 -0.99 19.51
CA ALA A 67 19.51 -1.61 20.82
C ALA A 67 19.67 -3.13 20.71
N ALA A 68 18.96 -3.79 19.79
CA ALA A 68 19.18 -5.20 19.49
C ALA A 68 20.60 -5.46 18.94
N GLY A 69 21.10 -4.60 18.06
CA GLY A 69 22.48 -4.63 17.56
C GLY A 69 23.51 -4.42 18.67
N ALA A 70 23.26 -3.48 19.58
CA ALA A 70 24.13 -3.24 20.73
C ALA A 70 24.13 -4.46 21.69
N GLY A 71 22.99 -5.13 21.85
CA GLY A 71 22.91 -6.41 22.56
C GLY A 71 23.77 -7.50 21.91
N LEU A 72 23.76 -7.61 20.58
CA LEU A 72 24.66 -8.50 19.84
C LEU A 72 26.12 -8.13 20.07
N SER A 73 26.46 -6.85 20.04
CA SER A 73 27.80 -6.34 20.35
C SER A 73 28.30 -6.80 21.72
N ALA A 74 27.42 -6.82 22.73
CA ALA A 74 27.77 -7.29 24.07
C ALA A 74 28.07 -8.80 24.12
N LEU A 75 27.47 -9.60 23.23
CA LEU A 75 27.64 -11.05 23.18
C LEU A 75 28.81 -11.50 22.31
N THR A 76 29.02 -10.85 21.17
CA THR A 76 30.01 -11.27 20.16
C THR A 76 31.22 -10.35 20.06
N GLY A 77 31.19 -9.22 20.75
CA GLY A 77 32.12 -8.10 20.54
C GLY A 77 31.64 -7.14 19.45
N ALA A 78 32.26 -5.95 19.42
CA ALA A 78 31.96 -4.91 18.47
C ALA A 78 32.47 -5.26 17.06
N LEU A 79 31.60 -5.08 16.07
CA LEU A 79 31.94 -5.35 14.67
C LEU A 79 32.73 -4.18 14.10
N ALA A 80 33.94 -4.44 13.59
CA ALA A 80 34.72 -3.47 12.84
C ALA A 80 34.24 -3.46 11.38
N ALA A 81 33.33 -2.54 11.06
CA ALA A 81 32.83 -2.32 9.71
C ALA A 81 32.89 -0.83 9.35
N PRO A 82 32.94 -0.47 8.06
CA PRO A 82 32.96 0.94 7.67
C PRO A 82 31.57 1.58 7.86
N LEU A 83 31.55 2.85 8.27
CA LEU A 83 30.31 3.61 8.56
C LEU A 83 29.36 3.75 7.37
N TRP A 84 29.85 3.61 6.13
CA TRP A 84 29.01 3.65 4.94
C TRP A 84 28.14 2.40 4.78
N LEU A 85 28.51 1.27 5.39
CA LEU A 85 27.82 -0.01 5.20
C LEU A 85 26.39 -0.01 5.78
N PRO A 86 26.14 0.46 7.03
CA PRO A 86 24.78 0.65 7.53
C PRO A 86 23.92 1.57 6.67
N LEU A 87 24.51 2.64 6.13
CA LEU A 87 23.82 3.58 5.24
C LEU A 87 23.44 2.90 3.92
N ALA A 88 24.38 2.19 3.29
CA ALA A 88 24.15 1.50 2.03
C ALA A 88 23.03 0.44 2.16
N LEU A 89 23.02 -0.33 3.25
CA LEU A 89 21.98 -1.35 3.47
C LEU A 89 20.61 -0.72 3.70
N THR A 90 20.54 0.36 4.47
CA THR A 90 19.29 1.08 4.69
C THR A 90 18.79 1.76 3.42
N ALA A 91 19.71 2.33 2.62
CA ALA A 91 19.38 2.95 1.34
C ALA A 91 18.85 1.91 0.36
N LEU A 92 19.56 0.80 0.18
CA LEU A 92 19.13 -0.29 -0.69
C LEU A 92 17.80 -0.90 -0.23
N GLY A 93 17.64 -1.14 1.07
CA GLY A 93 16.38 -1.60 1.62
C GLY A 93 15.25 -0.61 1.38
N GLY A 94 15.52 0.69 1.55
CA GLY A 94 14.57 1.78 1.35
C GLY A 94 14.17 1.93 -0.12
N THR A 95 15.13 1.83 -1.04
CA THR A 95 14.87 1.83 -2.48
C THR A 95 14.09 0.60 -2.90
N ILE A 96 14.44 -0.60 -2.42
CA ILE A 96 13.68 -1.83 -2.73
C ILE A 96 12.26 -1.73 -2.17
N TYR A 97 12.11 -1.22 -0.95
CA TYR A 97 10.81 -0.99 -0.33
C TYR A 97 10.01 0.02 -1.16
N ALA A 98 10.59 1.18 -1.48
CA ALA A 98 9.95 2.18 -2.32
C ALA A 98 9.55 1.60 -3.68
N LEU A 99 10.45 0.93 -4.40
CA LEU A 99 10.19 0.32 -5.71
C LEU A 99 9.13 -0.79 -5.68
N HIS A 100 9.04 -1.52 -4.57
CA HIS A 100 7.98 -2.52 -4.40
C HIS A 100 6.61 -1.87 -4.22
N TYR A 101 6.57 -0.66 -3.66
CA TYR A 101 5.35 0.11 -3.42
C TYR A 101 5.21 1.32 -4.38
N SER A 102 6.02 1.43 -5.44
CA SER A 102 6.17 2.63 -6.28
C SER A 102 5.20 2.74 -7.45
N HIS A 103 4.18 1.89 -7.54
CA HIS A 103 3.21 1.95 -8.64
C HIS A 103 2.07 2.95 -8.35
N ASP A 104 2.34 3.99 -7.55
CA ASP A 104 1.38 5.02 -7.17
C ASP A 104 1.72 6.35 -7.87
N PRO A 105 0.78 6.98 -8.62
CA PRO A 105 0.97 8.30 -9.23
C PRO A 105 1.34 9.43 -8.26
N GLN A 106 1.29 9.23 -6.93
CA GLN A 106 1.75 10.18 -5.91
C GLN A 106 3.27 10.46 -5.89
N GLN A 107 4.09 9.70 -6.63
CA GLN A 107 5.56 9.88 -6.61
C GLN A 107 6.04 11.18 -7.28
N ASP A 108 5.31 11.70 -8.26
CA ASP A 108 5.68 12.94 -8.95
C ASP A 108 5.53 14.17 -8.04
N GLU A 109 4.53 14.16 -7.15
CA GLU A 109 4.34 15.22 -6.13
C GLU A 109 5.45 15.16 -5.07
N VAL A 110 5.87 13.97 -4.63
CA VAL A 110 6.92 13.80 -3.62
C VAL A 110 8.30 14.21 -4.15
N ILE A 111 8.61 13.93 -5.42
CA ILE A 111 9.82 14.42 -6.08
C ILE A 111 9.80 15.95 -6.16
N GLY A 112 8.65 16.55 -6.51
CA GLY A 112 8.47 18.00 -6.52
C GLY A 112 8.64 18.65 -5.13
N LEU A 113 8.12 18.01 -4.08
CA LEU A 113 8.26 18.48 -2.69
C LEU A 113 9.69 18.34 -2.16
N LEU A 114 10.43 17.31 -2.58
CA LEU A 114 11.86 17.13 -2.25
C LEU A 114 12.73 18.19 -2.94
N ASP A 115 12.47 18.47 -4.22
CA ASP A 115 13.16 19.53 -4.95
C ASP A 115 12.83 20.91 -4.38
N GLN A 116 11.58 21.17 -3.98
CA GLN A 116 11.19 22.39 -3.27
C GLN A 116 11.82 22.48 -1.87
N ALA A 117 11.89 21.38 -1.12
CA ALA A 117 12.54 21.36 0.19
C ALA A 117 14.05 21.63 0.07
N LEU A 118 14.72 21.03 -0.91
CA LEU A 118 16.12 21.30 -1.24
C LEU A 118 16.34 22.74 -1.69
N ALA A 119 15.45 23.29 -2.52
CA ALA A 119 15.49 24.70 -2.92
C ALA A 119 15.25 25.66 -1.73
N SER A 120 14.36 25.29 -0.79
CA SER A 120 14.06 26.10 0.41
C SER A 120 15.23 26.11 1.41
N ILE A 121 15.93 24.99 1.59
CA ILE A 121 17.14 24.89 2.42
C ILE A 121 18.27 25.72 1.81
N THR A 122 18.35 25.78 0.48
CA THR A 122 19.39 26.55 -0.24
C THR A 122 19.13 28.06 -0.17
N ASN A 123 17.86 28.49 -0.09
CA ASN A 123 17.46 29.90 -0.16
C ASN A 123 16.92 30.50 1.15
N GLY A 124 16.80 29.72 2.23
CA GLY A 124 16.43 30.21 3.57
C GLY A 124 14.99 30.71 3.72
N ALA A 125 14.07 30.32 2.83
CA ALA A 125 12.66 30.74 2.86
C ALA A 125 11.74 29.65 3.42
N SER A 126 10.65 30.07 4.08
CA SER A 126 9.63 29.17 4.65
C SER A 126 8.78 28.52 3.56
N PHE A 127 8.46 27.25 3.78
CA PHE A 127 7.77 26.35 2.86
C PHE A 127 6.28 26.71 2.74
N ASP A 128 5.83 27.02 1.52
CA ASP A 128 4.41 27.23 1.19
C ASP A 128 3.99 26.14 0.19
N SER A 129 3.23 25.16 0.69
CA SER A 129 2.79 23.98 -0.06
C SER A 129 1.48 24.26 -0.79
N GLY A 130 1.58 24.89 -1.95
CA GLY A 130 0.47 25.03 -2.89
C GLY A 130 0.93 24.68 -4.31
N GLY A 131 0.45 23.56 -4.85
CA GLY A 131 0.65 23.15 -6.25
C GLY A 131 0.51 21.63 -6.39
N GLU A 132 -0.62 21.11 -6.89
CA GLU A 132 -0.97 20.93 -8.33
C GLU A 132 -0.55 19.53 -8.81
N GLY A 133 -1.50 18.57 -8.83
CA GLY A 133 -1.27 17.21 -9.33
C GLY A 133 -2.45 16.25 -9.25
N ASP A 134 -3.28 16.34 -8.21
CA ASP A 134 -4.55 15.61 -8.14
C ASP A 134 -5.65 16.44 -8.82
N ASP A 135 -6.52 15.81 -9.61
CA ASP A 135 -7.91 16.28 -9.55
C ASP A 135 -8.33 15.97 -8.11
N PRO A 136 -8.43 16.97 -7.22
CA PRO A 136 -8.58 16.71 -5.81
C PRO A 136 -9.83 15.87 -5.65
N THR A 137 -9.67 14.61 -5.21
CA THR A 137 -10.82 13.84 -4.73
C THR A 137 -11.51 14.78 -3.76
N ASP A 138 -12.73 15.18 -4.11
CA ASP A 138 -13.47 16.24 -3.43
C ASP A 138 -13.32 15.96 -1.93
N PRO A 139 -12.96 16.95 -1.09
CA PRO A 139 -12.89 16.74 0.35
C PRO A 139 -14.13 15.98 0.90
N GLN A 140 -15.30 16.16 0.27
CA GLN A 140 -16.51 15.41 0.58
C GLN A 140 -16.47 13.93 0.17
N ASP A 141 -15.85 13.60 -0.97
CA ASP A 141 -15.65 12.24 -1.45
C ASP A 141 -14.65 11.50 -0.54
N ARG A 142 -13.53 12.16 -0.18
CA ARG A 142 -12.57 11.62 0.79
C ARG A 142 -13.19 11.36 2.15
N ALA A 143 -13.97 12.31 2.68
CA ALA A 143 -14.70 12.12 3.93
C ALA A 143 -15.70 10.96 3.85
N ALA A 144 -16.35 10.75 2.71
CA ALA A 144 -17.26 9.64 2.49
C ALA A 144 -16.54 8.28 2.47
N VAL A 145 -15.36 8.19 1.83
CA VAL A 145 -14.53 6.99 1.85
C VAL A 145 -14.04 6.70 3.27
N GLN A 146 -13.52 7.71 3.98
CA GLN A 146 -13.06 7.55 5.36
C GLN A 146 -14.18 7.09 6.29
N GLN A 147 -15.39 7.63 6.13
CA GLN A 147 -16.56 7.17 6.87
C GLN A 147 -16.88 5.70 6.55
N ALA A 148 -16.91 5.32 5.27
CA ALA A 148 -17.16 3.94 4.87
C ALA A 148 -16.10 2.98 5.45
N MET A 149 -14.82 3.36 5.43
CA MET A 149 -13.74 2.58 6.01
C MET A 149 -13.86 2.43 7.52
N ALA A 150 -14.17 3.51 8.23
CA ALA A 150 -14.43 3.45 9.67
C ALA A 150 -15.60 2.51 10.01
N GLU A 151 -16.66 2.51 9.19
CA GLU A 151 -17.78 1.59 9.33
C GLU A 151 -17.36 0.14 9.05
N LEU A 152 -16.57 -0.13 8.01
CA LEU A 152 -16.05 -1.47 7.70
C LEU A 152 -15.14 -2.00 8.81
N TRP A 153 -14.26 -1.19 9.38
CA TRP A 153 -13.39 -1.59 10.48
C TRP A 153 -14.15 -1.82 11.80
N ALA A 154 -15.29 -1.17 11.99
CA ALA A 154 -16.15 -1.39 13.15
C ALA A 154 -16.98 -2.68 13.04
N LEU A 155 -17.13 -3.25 11.84
CA LEU A 155 -17.81 -4.53 11.63
C LEU A 155 -16.98 -5.70 12.15
N PRO A 156 -17.63 -6.77 12.64
CA PRO A 156 -16.91 -7.98 13.02
C PRO A 156 -16.27 -8.65 11.78
N PRO A 157 -15.18 -9.42 11.94
CA PRO A 157 -14.49 -10.05 10.80
C PRO A 157 -15.37 -10.99 9.97
N ASP A 158 -16.36 -11.61 10.62
CA ASP A 158 -17.34 -12.52 10.03
C ASP A 158 -18.63 -11.81 9.57
N ALA A 159 -18.60 -10.47 9.44
CA ALA A 159 -19.75 -9.69 9.00
C ALA A 159 -20.40 -10.26 7.74
N GLY A 160 -21.74 -10.27 7.75
CA GLY A 160 -22.53 -10.84 6.69
C GLY A 160 -22.45 -10.01 5.41
N ALA A 161 -22.67 -10.65 4.25
CA ALA A 161 -22.70 -9.95 2.96
C ALA A 161 -23.66 -8.74 2.98
N SER A 162 -24.83 -8.88 3.60
CA SER A 162 -25.81 -7.79 3.69
C SER A 162 -25.32 -6.55 4.46
N GLU A 163 -24.41 -6.71 5.42
CA GLU A 163 -23.86 -5.58 6.19
C GLU A 163 -22.80 -4.85 5.36
N LEU A 164 -21.92 -5.61 4.71
CA LEU A 164 -20.94 -5.08 3.77
C LEU A 164 -21.62 -4.35 2.61
N ASP A 165 -22.65 -4.96 2.02
CA ASP A 165 -23.42 -4.40 0.91
C ASP A 165 -24.04 -3.04 1.27
N LYS A 166 -24.50 -2.84 2.52
CA LYS A 166 -25.04 -1.54 2.97
C LYS A 166 -23.97 -0.44 2.98
N VAL A 167 -22.74 -0.76 3.43
CA VAL A 167 -21.64 0.21 3.43
C VAL A 167 -21.22 0.51 2.00
N VAL A 168 -21.01 -0.53 1.19
CA VAL A 168 -20.61 -0.42 -0.22
C VAL A 168 -21.64 0.35 -1.05
N GLN A 169 -22.94 0.07 -0.92
CA GLN A 169 -23.99 0.78 -1.66
C GLN A 169 -24.06 2.27 -1.30
N ARG A 170 -23.85 2.64 -0.02
CA ARG A 170 -23.80 4.05 0.37
C ARG A 170 -22.58 4.75 -0.19
N LEU A 171 -21.43 4.08 -0.17
CA LEU A 171 -20.21 4.61 -0.76
C LEU A 171 -20.35 4.78 -2.28
N GLU A 172 -20.90 3.79 -2.97
CA GLU A 172 -21.20 3.84 -4.39
C GLU A 172 -22.17 4.98 -4.72
N ALA A 173 -23.28 5.11 -3.99
CA ALA A 173 -24.27 6.14 -4.25
C ALA A 173 -23.71 7.56 -4.09
N ARG A 174 -22.69 7.73 -3.22
CA ARG A 174 -22.11 9.03 -2.90
C ARG A 174 -20.91 9.38 -3.78
N VAL A 175 -19.97 8.45 -3.93
CA VAL A 175 -18.67 8.70 -4.59
C VAL A 175 -18.62 8.04 -5.98
N GLY A 176 -19.38 6.96 -6.18
CA GLY A 176 -19.34 6.13 -7.38
C GLY A 176 -18.02 5.38 -7.49
N HIS A 177 -17.59 5.10 -8.73
CA HIS A 177 -16.33 4.44 -9.10
C HIS A 177 -15.04 5.14 -8.61
N ARG A 178 -15.12 6.44 -8.27
CA ARG A 178 -13.97 7.24 -7.85
C ARG A 178 -13.38 6.80 -6.51
N ALA A 179 -14.14 6.08 -5.69
CA ALA A 179 -13.66 5.52 -4.43
C ALA A 179 -12.68 4.34 -4.61
N PHE A 180 -12.52 3.82 -5.83
CA PHE A 180 -11.69 2.63 -6.08
C PHE A 180 -10.25 2.78 -5.60
N ALA A 181 -9.57 3.89 -5.93
CA ALA A 181 -8.17 4.11 -5.56
C ALA A 181 -7.99 4.17 -4.03
N ASP A 182 -8.85 4.91 -3.35
CA ASP A 182 -8.80 5.04 -1.90
C ASP A 182 -9.12 3.70 -1.18
N LEU A 183 -10.10 2.93 -1.68
CA LEU A 183 -10.39 1.60 -1.15
C LEU A 183 -9.24 0.63 -1.37
N LEU A 184 -8.59 0.67 -2.54
CA LEU A 184 -7.48 -0.21 -2.89
C LEU A 184 -6.29 -0.02 -1.92
N ASN A 185 -6.02 1.21 -1.50
CA ASN A 185 -4.95 1.53 -0.55
C ASN A 185 -5.14 0.88 0.82
N GLU A 186 -6.37 0.52 1.18
CA GLU A 186 -6.72 -0.10 2.46
C GLU A 186 -6.76 -1.64 2.38
N VAL A 187 -6.85 -2.20 1.16
CA VAL A 187 -6.98 -3.64 0.88
C VAL A 187 -5.60 -4.30 0.89
N ALA A 188 -4.97 -4.30 2.06
CA ALA A 188 -3.73 -5.04 2.32
C ALA A 188 -3.44 -5.24 3.82
N GLU A 189 -4.28 -4.68 4.70
CA GLU A 189 -4.03 -4.72 6.16
C GLU A 189 -4.48 -6.03 6.82
N GLY A 190 -4.98 -7.00 6.04
CA GLY A 190 -5.33 -8.35 6.51
C GLY A 190 -6.71 -8.45 7.16
N PHE A 191 -7.61 -7.50 6.87
CA PHE A 191 -8.98 -7.50 7.37
C PHE A 191 -9.94 -8.06 6.30
N ALA A 192 -10.40 -9.30 6.49
CA ALA A 192 -11.27 -10.00 5.54
C ALA A 192 -12.53 -9.21 5.19
N GLN A 193 -13.09 -8.44 6.13
CA GLN A 193 -14.28 -7.61 5.88
C GLN A 193 -14.01 -6.45 4.91
N VAL A 194 -12.78 -5.90 4.88
CA VAL A 194 -12.38 -4.85 3.94
C VAL A 194 -12.14 -5.44 2.55
N ASP A 195 -11.43 -6.57 2.49
CA ASP A 195 -11.18 -7.31 1.25
C ASP A 195 -12.50 -7.70 0.55
N ARG A 196 -13.43 -8.25 1.34
CA ARG A 196 -14.79 -8.60 0.85
C ARG A 196 -15.56 -7.36 0.43
N ALA A 197 -15.47 -6.24 1.15
CA ALA A 197 -16.11 -5.00 0.74
C ALA A 197 -15.58 -4.47 -0.60
N LEU A 198 -14.26 -4.52 -0.86
CA LEU A 198 -13.71 -4.15 -2.18
C LEU A 198 -14.25 -5.07 -3.27
N LEU A 199 -14.28 -6.39 -3.04
CA LEU A 199 -14.84 -7.35 -4.00
C LEU A 199 -16.31 -7.06 -4.31
N ARG A 200 -17.12 -6.73 -3.30
CA ARG A 200 -18.52 -6.33 -3.46
C ARG A 200 -18.66 -5.02 -4.24
N TYR A 201 -17.78 -4.07 -3.97
CA TYR A 201 -17.72 -2.80 -4.70
C TYR A 201 -17.38 -3.00 -6.18
N LEU A 202 -16.39 -3.86 -6.49
CA LEU A 202 -16.05 -4.26 -7.87
C LEU A 202 -17.12 -5.14 -8.53
N ALA A 203 -17.91 -5.87 -7.74
CA ALA A 203 -19.06 -6.63 -8.23
C ALA A 203 -20.23 -5.74 -8.65
N SER A 204 -20.27 -4.47 -8.22
CA SER A 204 -21.29 -3.51 -8.69
C SER A 204 -21.14 -3.24 -10.20
N PRO A 205 -22.19 -3.49 -11.02
CA PRO A 205 -22.13 -3.26 -12.46
C PRO A 205 -21.87 -1.79 -12.83
N ALA A 206 -22.39 -0.83 -12.03
CA ALA A 206 -22.21 0.59 -12.31
C ALA A 206 -20.75 1.02 -12.11
N VAL A 207 -20.13 0.56 -11.02
CA VAL A 207 -18.70 0.80 -10.73
C VAL A 207 -17.83 0.11 -11.78
N ARG A 208 -18.00 -1.20 -11.95
CA ARG A 208 -17.15 -2.02 -12.83
C ARG A 208 -17.14 -1.52 -14.28
N ARG A 209 -18.32 -1.28 -14.86
CA ARG A 209 -18.42 -0.78 -16.24
C ARG A 209 -17.74 0.56 -16.42
N ARG A 210 -17.79 1.42 -15.40
CA ARG A 210 -17.16 2.74 -15.45
C ARG A 210 -15.64 2.64 -15.36
N LEU A 211 -15.11 1.83 -14.43
CA LEU A 211 -13.68 1.55 -14.32
C LEU A 211 -13.11 0.95 -15.61
N ILE A 212 -13.82 -0.01 -16.21
CA ILE A 212 -13.42 -0.59 -17.50
C ILE A 212 -13.45 0.45 -18.63
N ALA A 213 -14.50 1.28 -18.70
CA ALA A 213 -14.62 2.33 -19.71
C ALA A 213 -13.48 3.37 -19.61
N GLU A 214 -13.03 3.66 -18.38
CA GLU A 214 -11.91 4.56 -18.09
C GLU A 214 -10.54 3.87 -18.20
N ARG A 215 -10.52 2.58 -18.58
CA ARG A 215 -9.30 1.77 -18.71
C ARG A 215 -8.49 1.69 -17.41
N THR A 216 -9.16 1.75 -16.27
CA THR A 216 -8.53 1.56 -14.96
C THR A 216 -7.93 0.14 -14.89
N ASP A 217 -6.70 0.04 -14.40
CA ASP A 217 -6.02 -1.24 -14.19
C ASP A 217 -6.48 -1.87 -12.87
N LEU A 218 -7.17 -3.00 -12.95
CA LEU A 218 -7.68 -3.72 -11.77
C LEU A 218 -6.68 -4.77 -11.26
N ARG A 219 -5.59 -5.03 -11.99
CA ARG A 219 -4.57 -6.03 -11.61
C ARG A 219 -4.00 -5.82 -10.20
N PRO A 220 -3.77 -4.59 -9.71
CA PRO A 220 -3.32 -4.38 -8.33
C PRO A 220 -4.31 -4.92 -7.28
N ALA A 221 -5.62 -4.75 -7.49
CA ALA A 221 -6.63 -5.30 -6.59
C ALA A 221 -6.56 -6.83 -6.54
N PHE A 222 -6.44 -7.48 -7.71
CA PHE A 222 -6.28 -8.93 -7.79
C PHE A 222 -5.00 -9.42 -7.12
N ALA A 223 -3.89 -8.71 -7.27
CA ALA A 223 -2.62 -9.08 -6.64
C ALA A 223 -2.70 -9.08 -5.12
N LEU A 224 -3.49 -8.17 -4.54
CA LEU A 224 -3.72 -8.11 -3.09
C LEU A 224 -4.70 -9.21 -2.66
N LEU A 225 -5.84 -9.34 -3.35
CA LEU A 225 -6.93 -10.24 -2.96
C LEU A 225 -6.62 -11.73 -3.20
N LEU A 226 -5.84 -12.08 -4.23
CA LEU A 226 -5.39 -13.45 -4.47
C LEU A 226 -4.51 -13.99 -3.34
N ASN A 227 -3.94 -13.10 -2.53
CA ASN A 227 -3.12 -13.49 -1.39
C ASN A 227 -3.93 -13.71 -0.09
N SER A 228 -5.25 -13.58 -0.13
CA SER A 228 -6.10 -13.83 1.04
C SER A 228 -6.37 -15.33 1.24
N ASP A 229 -6.22 -15.78 2.49
CA ASP A 229 -6.55 -17.14 2.90
C ASP A 229 -7.99 -17.25 3.43
N ASP A 230 -8.76 -16.15 3.43
CA ASP A 230 -10.16 -16.14 3.84
C ASP A 230 -11.04 -16.81 2.76
N PRO A 231 -11.83 -17.84 3.13
CA PRO A 231 -12.65 -18.58 2.16
C PRO A 231 -13.78 -17.70 1.57
N GLY A 232 -14.26 -16.70 2.31
CA GLY A 232 -15.26 -15.75 1.83
C GLY A 232 -14.70 -14.82 0.76
N VAL A 233 -13.48 -14.32 0.95
CA VAL A 233 -12.74 -13.53 -0.05
C VAL A 233 -12.51 -14.37 -1.31
N GLN A 234 -12.04 -15.61 -1.16
CA GLN A 234 -11.79 -16.49 -2.32
C GLN A 234 -13.06 -16.79 -3.13
N ALA A 235 -14.18 -17.06 -2.47
CA ALA A 235 -15.46 -17.30 -3.13
C ALA A 235 -15.97 -16.05 -3.88
N ASP A 236 -15.94 -14.87 -3.24
CA ASP A 236 -16.35 -13.61 -3.86
C ASP A 236 -15.41 -13.24 -5.04
N LEU A 237 -14.11 -13.54 -4.91
CA LEU A 237 -13.11 -13.34 -5.97
C LEU A 237 -13.37 -14.21 -7.19
N VAL A 238 -13.64 -15.50 -7.00
CA VAL A 238 -13.99 -16.44 -8.08
C VAL A 238 -15.22 -15.93 -8.83
N ALA A 239 -16.27 -15.52 -8.10
CA ALA A 239 -17.50 -15.00 -8.70
C ALA A 239 -17.26 -13.71 -9.51
N LEU A 240 -16.42 -12.80 -9.00
CA LEU A 240 -16.06 -11.56 -9.71
C LEU A 240 -15.30 -11.87 -11.01
N VAL A 241 -14.31 -12.76 -10.98
CA VAL A 241 -13.52 -13.13 -12.17
C VAL A 241 -14.39 -13.82 -13.21
N GLN A 242 -15.31 -14.69 -12.80
CA GLN A 242 -16.29 -15.30 -13.71
C GLN A 242 -17.16 -14.24 -14.39
N THR A 243 -17.69 -13.29 -13.61
CA THR A 243 -18.50 -12.18 -14.14
C THR A 243 -17.70 -11.35 -15.16
N LEU A 244 -16.44 -11.05 -14.88
CA LEU A 244 -15.57 -10.30 -15.79
C LEU A 244 -15.29 -11.08 -17.09
N LEU A 245 -15.09 -12.39 -17.01
CA LEU A 245 -14.91 -13.24 -18.19
C LEU A 245 -16.18 -13.33 -19.04
N GLU A 246 -17.35 -13.43 -18.40
CA GLU A 246 -18.66 -13.43 -19.08
C GLU A 246 -18.96 -12.11 -19.77
N GLU A 247 -18.48 -11.00 -19.21
CA GLU A 247 -18.61 -9.65 -19.77
C GLU A 247 -17.54 -9.33 -20.83
N ASP A 248 -16.71 -10.31 -21.23
CA ASP A 248 -15.57 -10.12 -22.15
C ASP A 248 -14.65 -8.96 -21.72
N ALA A 249 -14.40 -8.84 -20.41
CA ALA A 249 -13.60 -7.75 -19.85
C ALA A 249 -12.15 -7.75 -20.42
N PRO A 250 -11.53 -6.56 -20.58
CA PRO A 250 -10.17 -6.47 -21.10
C PRO A 250 -9.16 -7.12 -20.14
N ALA A 251 -7.98 -7.48 -20.65
CA ALA A 251 -6.93 -8.12 -19.86
C ALA A 251 -6.49 -7.29 -18.63
N SER A 252 -6.57 -5.96 -18.70
CA SER A 252 -6.28 -5.06 -17.56
C SER A 252 -7.32 -5.13 -16.43
N ALA A 253 -8.49 -5.70 -16.70
CA ALA A 253 -9.56 -5.89 -15.72
C ALA A 253 -9.60 -7.33 -15.17
N LEU A 254 -8.67 -8.20 -15.59
CA LEU A 254 -8.59 -9.60 -15.17
C LEU A 254 -7.36 -9.83 -14.27
N PRO A 255 -7.38 -10.86 -13.41
CA PRO A 255 -6.22 -11.22 -12.61
C PRO A 255 -5.03 -11.62 -13.50
N PRO A 256 -3.78 -11.32 -13.09
CA PRO A 256 -2.61 -11.77 -13.83
C PRO A 256 -2.52 -13.31 -13.85
N PRO A 257 -2.39 -13.95 -15.04
CA PRO A 257 -2.40 -15.41 -15.16
C PRO A 257 -1.33 -16.12 -14.32
N GLU A 258 -0.15 -15.50 -14.16
CA GLU A 258 0.94 -16.02 -13.35
C GLU A 258 0.59 -16.10 -11.87
N GLN A 259 -0.02 -15.05 -11.31
CA GLN A 259 -0.43 -15.04 -9.90
C GLN A 259 -1.57 -16.02 -9.64
N LEU A 260 -2.50 -16.13 -10.58
CA LEU A 260 -3.58 -17.11 -10.51
C LEU A 260 -3.02 -18.55 -10.56
N ARG A 261 -2.00 -18.80 -11.37
CA ARG A 261 -1.34 -20.12 -11.46
C ARG A 261 -0.64 -20.49 -10.16
N ASP A 262 0.06 -19.53 -9.55
CA ASP A 262 0.74 -19.75 -8.28
C ASP A 262 -0.25 -20.15 -7.17
N ARG A 263 -1.43 -19.51 -7.12
CA ARG A 263 -2.49 -19.82 -6.14
C ARG A 263 -3.37 -21.02 -6.52
N ALA A 264 -3.46 -21.40 -7.78
CA ALA A 264 -4.27 -22.52 -8.25
C ALA A 264 -3.87 -23.88 -7.63
N GLY A 265 -2.64 -24.02 -7.15
CA GLY A 265 -2.19 -25.21 -6.42
C GLY A 265 -2.83 -25.39 -5.05
N GLU A 266 -3.31 -24.30 -4.44
CA GLU A 266 -3.87 -24.26 -3.08
C GLU A 266 -5.40 -24.12 -3.09
N ALA A 267 -5.96 -23.49 -4.13
CA ALA A 267 -7.40 -23.26 -4.27
C ALA A 267 -7.94 -23.88 -5.59
N PRO A 268 -8.59 -25.05 -5.56
CA PRO A 268 -9.06 -25.76 -6.75
C PRO A 268 -10.07 -24.95 -7.59
N GLU A 269 -10.78 -24.01 -6.98
CA GLU A 269 -11.74 -23.16 -7.69
C GLU A 269 -11.04 -22.12 -8.58
N LEU A 270 -9.91 -21.55 -8.13
CA LEU A 270 -9.09 -20.64 -8.92
C LEU A 270 -8.44 -21.37 -10.11
N ALA A 271 -8.08 -22.65 -9.94
CA ALA A 271 -7.52 -23.47 -11.01
C ALA A 271 -8.44 -23.57 -12.24
N ARG A 272 -9.77 -23.55 -12.02
CA ARG A 272 -10.77 -23.60 -13.12
C ARG A 272 -10.80 -22.31 -13.95
N LEU A 273 -10.36 -21.19 -13.37
CA LEU A 273 -10.35 -19.88 -14.03
C LEU A 273 -9.08 -19.64 -14.85
N LEU A 274 -8.02 -20.45 -14.65
CA LEU A 274 -6.71 -20.21 -15.28
C LEU A 274 -6.78 -20.25 -16.81
N ALA A 275 -7.32 -21.32 -17.40
CA ALA A 275 -7.37 -21.44 -18.85
C ALA A 275 -8.24 -20.34 -19.52
N PRO A 276 -9.43 -19.99 -18.99
CA PRO A 276 -10.19 -18.83 -19.48
C PRO A 276 -9.43 -17.50 -19.38
N VAL A 277 -8.79 -17.21 -18.25
CA VAL A 277 -8.03 -15.96 -18.04
C VAL A 277 -6.82 -15.89 -18.97
N GLU A 278 -6.06 -16.97 -19.15
CA GLU A 278 -4.94 -17.04 -20.10
C GLU A 278 -5.38 -16.85 -21.56
N HIS A 279 -6.58 -17.32 -21.91
CA HIS A 279 -7.15 -17.12 -23.24
C HIS A 279 -7.55 -15.67 -23.47
N ALA A 280 -8.20 -15.03 -22.48
CA ALA A 280 -8.58 -13.63 -22.54
C ALA A 280 -7.33 -12.71 -22.59
N ALA A 281 -6.32 -12.99 -21.78
CA ALA A 281 -5.06 -12.24 -21.77
C ALA A 281 -4.34 -12.27 -23.13
N ARG A 282 -4.36 -13.40 -23.83
CA ARG A 282 -3.76 -13.53 -25.18
C ARG A 282 -4.54 -12.84 -26.29
N LYS A 283 -5.84 -12.64 -26.13
CA LYS A 283 -6.66 -11.90 -27.11
C LYS A 283 -6.48 -10.38 -27.00
N GLY A 284 -6.11 -9.88 -25.82
CA GLY A 284 -6.05 -8.44 -25.51
C GLY A 284 -4.66 -7.80 -25.60
N GLY A 285 -3.60 -8.59 -25.82
CA GLY A 285 -2.22 -8.10 -26.04
C GLY A 285 -1.86 -8.11 -27.51
#